data_AF-A0A6G2Q4S8-F1
#
_entry.id   AF-A0A6G2Q4S8-F1
#
_cell.length_a   1.000
_cell.length_b   1.000
_cell.length_c   1.000
_cell.angle_alpha   90.00
_cell.angle_beta   90.00
_cell.angle_gamma   90.00
#
_symmetry.space_group_name_H-M   'P 1'
#
loop_
_entity.id
_entity.type
_entity.pdbx_description
1 polymer ?
#
loop_
_entity_poly.entity_id
_entity_poly.type
_entity_poly.pdbx_seq_one_letter_code
_entity_poly.pdbx_strand_id
1 'polypeptide(L)'
;FFALGGDSILSMQVVSRLRRDGLHVATRDLFTHQTVAELAAVVRTAPRPSDDGPVTGEVPLTPIQEWFLTKPRAAHHHFNQSALLELDGAPDPEALRAALDALLDHHDALRMRFTRDEHGWRQFNPPPAPGQDILVRHDLSGLSAEDADAAMTKAADELHAGFDLAHGPQLRAALFTGDPDRPVFLLLVAHHLVVDAVSWRVLRDDLETAYRQARAGDPVTLGERGTSFRDWSTRLSAYVAEGGLDHELAHWEQAVRSEPAPAGPAPAADAGPAATVSVELGEEDTTALLRSAPTAYRTRVNDVLLAALALALARWTGHDRVRLDLEGHGREDLLDGVDLSRTVGWFTT
;
A
#
# COMPACT_ATOMS: atom_id res chain seq x y z
N PHE A 1 2.68 7.66 -23.28
CA PHE A 1 2.55 6.93 -22.01
C PHE A 1 1.10 6.53 -21.76
N PHE A 2 0.17 7.47 -21.55
CA PHE A 2 -1.25 7.17 -21.28
C PHE A 2 -1.96 6.40 -22.40
N ALA A 3 -1.64 6.67 -23.68
CA ALA A 3 -2.16 5.90 -24.80
C ALA A 3 -1.80 4.39 -24.76
N LEU A 4 -0.77 4.01 -23.99
CA LEU A 4 -0.37 2.62 -23.77
C LEU A 4 -0.99 2.01 -22.49
N GLY A 5 -1.94 2.70 -21.86
CA GLY A 5 -2.56 2.28 -20.60
C GLY A 5 -1.79 2.74 -19.35
N GLY A 6 -0.88 3.70 -19.47
CA GLY A 6 -0.24 4.33 -18.32
C GLY A 6 -1.27 5.02 -17.41
N ASP A 7 -1.10 4.95 -16.10
CA ASP A 7 -1.93 5.60 -15.09
C ASP A 7 -1.06 6.30 -14.02
N SER A 8 -1.67 6.81 -12.95
CA SER A 8 -0.94 7.47 -11.86
C SER A 8 0.04 6.54 -11.12
N ILE A 9 -0.30 5.24 -10.99
CA ILE A 9 0.55 4.25 -10.32
C ILE A 9 1.77 3.93 -11.18
N LEU A 10 1.56 3.68 -12.47
CA LEU A 10 2.63 3.46 -13.44
C LEU A 10 3.50 4.71 -13.58
N SER A 11 2.94 5.91 -13.45
CA SER A 11 3.71 7.16 -13.46
C SER A 11 4.70 7.21 -12.30
N MET A 12 4.25 6.89 -11.08
CA MET A 12 5.13 6.77 -9.91
C MET A 12 6.21 5.69 -10.11
N GLN A 13 5.89 4.58 -10.78
CA GLN A 13 6.88 3.53 -11.08
C GLN A 13 7.98 4.04 -12.02
N VAL A 14 7.63 4.81 -13.06
CA VAL A 14 8.60 5.38 -13.99
C VAL A 14 9.55 6.33 -13.25
N VAL A 15 9.02 7.25 -12.44
CA VAL A 15 9.84 8.18 -11.63
C VAL A 15 10.77 7.42 -10.69
N SER A 16 10.23 6.40 -10.01
CA SER A 16 10.99 5.54 -9.08
C SER A 16 12.18 4.84 -9.76
N ARG A 17 11.95 4.27 -10.94
CA ARG A 17 12.99 3.54 -11.69
C ARG A 17 14.06 4.47 -12.23
N LEU A 18 13.66 5.61 -12.81
CA LEU A 18 14.60 6.63 -13.29
C LEU A 18 15.54 7.09 -12.17
N ARG A 19 15.03 7.25 -10.95
CA ARG A 19 15.84 7.71 -9.81
C ARG A 19 16.90 6.70 -9.36
N ARG A 20 16.64 5.40 -9.42
CA ARG A 20 17.68 4.38 -9.17
C ARG A 20 18.87 4.54 -10.12
N ASP A 21 18.58 4.98 -11.34
CA ASP A 21 19.57 5.24 -12.38
C ASP A 21 20.15 6.67 -12.30
N GLY A 22 19.87 7.42 -11.23
CA GLY A 22 20.38 8.78 -11.00
C GLY A 22 19.62 9.88 -11.76
N LEU A 23 18.45 9.58 -12.30
CA LEU A 23 17.62 10.48 -13.10
C LEU A 23 16.36 10.91 -12.34
N HIS A 24 15.90 12.13 -12.56
CA HIS A 24 14.71 12.66 -11.90
C HIS A 24 13.81 13.40 -12.89
N VAL A 25 12.52 13.10 -12.76
CA VAL A 25 11.39 13.70 -13.48
C VAL A 25 10.30 13.91 -12.43
N ALA A 26 9.61 15.05 -12.43
CA ALA A 26 8.47 15.24 -11.54
C ALA A 26 7.25 14.46 -12.07
N THR A 27 6.36 13.97 -11.20
CA THR A 27 5.21 13.17 -11.65
C THR A 27 4.35 13.97 -12.64
N ARG A 28 4.17 15.28 -12.41
CA ARG A 28 3.50 16.22 -13.34
C ARG A 28 4.12 16.27 -14.75
N ASP A 29 5.43 16.03 -14.86
CA ASP A 29 6.12 16.11 -16.14
C ASP A 29 5.73 14.91 -17.02
N LEU A 30 5.38 13.75 -16.44
CA LEU A 30 4.83 12.61 -17.18
C LEU A 30 3.45 12.92 -17.80
N PHE A 31 2.67 13.79 -17.15
CA PHE A 31 1.38 14.26 -17.68
C PHE A 31 1.54 15.29 -18.79
N THR A 32 2.60 16.11 -18.72
CA THR A 32 2.86 17.21 -19.67
C THR A 32 3.65 16.71 -20.89
N HIS A 33 4.64 15.85 -20.65
CA HIS A 33 5.57 15.30 -21.63
C HIS A 33 5.28 13.80 -21.78
N GLN A 34 4.32 13.47 -22.63
CA GLN A 34 3.72 12.13 -22.66
C GLN A 34 4.50 11.13 -23.53
N THR A 35 5.63 11.55 -24.11
CA THR A 35 6.54 10.71 -24.90
C THR A 35 7.94 10.68 -24.30
N VAL A 36 8.70 9.62 -24.58
CA VAL A 36 10.10 9.49 -24.13
C VAL A 36 10.96 10.65 -24.64
N ALA A 37 10.74 11.10 -25.88
CA ALA A 37 11.48 12.22 -26.46
C ALA A 37 11.24 13.53 -25.73
N GLU A 38 9.99 13.82 -25.34
CA GLU A 38 9.66 15.02 -24.56
C GLU A 38 10.20 14.93 -23.13
N LEU A 39 10.11 13.75 -22.50
CA LEU A 39 10.65 13.52 -21.15
C LEU A 39 12.16 13.68 -21.09
N ALA A 40 12.86 13.22 -22.13
CA ALA A 40 14.31 13.37 -22.24
C ALA A 40 14.76 14.84 -22.25
N ALA A 41 13.89 15.78 -22.62
CA ALA A 41 14.20 17.21 -22.59
C ALA A 41 14.06 17.84 -21.19
N VAL A 42 13.33 17.20 -20.27
CA VAL A 42 13.05 17.74 -18.93
C VAL A 42 13.65 16.93 -17.79
N VAL A 43 14.13 15.71 -18.07
CA VAL A 43 14.83 14.87 -17.10
C VAL A 43 16.08 15.57 -16.58
N ARG A 44 16.29 15.49 -15.27
CA ARG A 44 17.45 16.06 -14.59
C ARG A 44 18.25 14.94 -13.96
N THR A 45 19.55 15.13 -13.80
CA THR A 45 20.33 14.30 -12.89
C THR A 45 19.98 14.67 -11.46
N ALA A 46 19.59 13.70 -10.64
CA ALA A 46 19.43 13.92 -9.21
C ALA A 46 20.65 13.35 -8.48
N PRO A 47 21.21 14.07 -7.49
CA PRO A 47 22.16 13.46 -6.58
C PRO A 47 21.49 12.26 -5.91
N ARG A 48 22.24 11.15 -5.82
CA ARG A 48 21.85 10.00 -5.00
C ARG A 48 21.74 10.47 -3.55
N PRO A 49 20.58 10.30 -2.88
CA PRO A 49 20.46 10.55 -1.45
C PRO A 49 21.51 9.73 -0.69
N SER A 50 22.05 10.28 0.39
CA SER A 50 22.91 9.50 1.29
C SER A 50 22.09 8.41 1.98
N ASP A 51 22.67 7.21 2.07
CA ASP A 51 22.10 6.13 2.88
C ASP A 51 22.38 6.44 4.36
N ASP A 52 21.47 7.19 4.99
CA ASP A 52 21.58 7.60 6.40
C ASP A 52 21.23 6.44 7.37
N GLY A 53 21.07 5.22 6.85
CA GLY A 53 20.74 4.03 7.62
C GLY A 53 19.28 3.98 8.10
N PRO A 54 18.94 3.01 8.97
CA PRO A 54 17.59 2.82 9.47
C PRO A 54 17.09 4.00 10.29
N VAL A 55 15.87 4.46 10.01
CA VAL A 55 15.26 5.58 10.72
C VAL A 55 14.60 5.11 12.02
N THR A 56 14.81 5.86 13.10
CA THR A 56 14.30 5.55 14.44
C THR A 56 13.73 6.80 15.13
N GLY A 57 12.90 6.60 16.16
CA GLY A 57 12.33 7.66 16.99
C GLY A 57 10.82 7.86 16.83
N GLU A 58 10.32 8.91 17.48
CA GLU A 58 8.92 9.33 17.40
C GLU A 58 8.52 9.71 15.97
N VAL A 59 7.31 9.34 15.58
CA VAL A 59 6.73 9.63 14.27
C VAL A 59 5.35 10.24 14.48
N PRO A 60 5.05 11.42 13.91
CA PRO A 60 3.70 11.96 13.97
C PRO A 60 2.71 11.01 13.28
N LEU A 61 1.51 10.89 13.85
CA LEU A 61 0.42 10.19 13.19
C LEU A 61 0.00 10.97 11.94
N THR A 62 -0.21 10.27 10.85
CA THR A 62 -0.71 10.85 9.59
C THR A 62 -2.24 10.91 9.61
N PRO A 63 -2.89 11.72 8.76
CA PRO A 63 -4.34 11.89 8.81
C PRO A 63 -5.14 10.57 8.80
N ILE A 64 -4.74 9.61 7.95
CA ILE A 64 -5.42 8.32 7.86
C ILE A 64 -5.16 7.42 9.09
N GLN A 65 -3.96 7.48 9.67
CA GLN A 65 -3.64 6.77 10.90
C GLN A 65 -4.39 7.37 12.10
N GLU A 66 -4.50 8.70 12.20
CA GLU A 66 -5.34 9.36 13.21
C GLU A 66 -6.80 8.97 13.05
N TRP A 67 -7.36 9.06 11.84
CA TRP A 67 -8.72 8.59 11.53
C TRP A 67 -8.94 7.14 11.96
N PHE A 68 -7.99 6.25 11.72
CA PHE A 68 -8.11 4.84 12.05
C PHE A 68 -8.08 4.58 13.55
N LEU A 69 -7.14 5.21 14.26
CA LEU A 69 -6.86 4.96 15.68
C LEU A 69 -7.85 5.66 16.61
N THR A 70 -8.42 6.80 16.20
CA THR A 70 -9.34 7.59 17.02
C THR A 70 -10.81 7.25 16.84
N LYS A 71 -11.18 6.58 15.74
CA LYS A 71 -12.56 6.11 15.52
C LYS A 71 -12.85 4.82 16.30
N PRO A 72 -14.08 4.65 16.86
CA PRO A 72 -14.46 3.43 17.57
C PRO A 72 -14.32 2.18 16.69
N ARG A 73 -13.63 1.16 17.21
CA ARG A 73 -13.45 -0.14 16.56
C ARG A 73 -13.48 -1.25 17.61
N ALA A 74 -13.88 -2.46 17.18
CA ALA A 74 -13.87 -3.63 18.06
C ALA A 74 -12.44 -4.07 18.41
N ALA A 75 -11.53 -4.06 17.42
CA ALA A 75 -10.13 -4.45 17.59
C ALA A 75 -9.24 -3.68 16.62
N HIS A 76 -8.43 -2.74 17.14
CA HIS A 76 -7.51 -1.95 16.30
C HIS A 76 -6.37 -2.78 15.71
N HIS A 77 -6.01 -3.91 16.33
CA HIS A 77 -4.91 -4.77 15.89
C HIS A 77 -5.31 -5.74 14.76
N HIS A 78 -6.60 -5.86 14.45
CA HIS A 78 -7.10 -6.76 13.41
C HIS A 78 -7.64 -5.95 12.23
N PHE A 79 -6.75 -5.25 11.54
CA PHE A 79 -7.06 -4.52 10.31
C PHE A 79 -5.86 -4.62 9.35
N ASN A 80 -5.82 -5.75 8.64
CA ASN A 80 -4.62 -6.18 7.93
C ASN A 80 -4.89 -6.25 6.43
N GLN A 81 -3.82 -6.16 5.66
CA GLN A 81 -3.78 -6.56 4.26
C GLN A 81 -2.92 -7.81 4.13
N SER A 82 -3.15 -8.59 3.09
CA SER A 82 -2.33 -9.77 2.80
C SER A 82 -2.11 -9.97 1.31
N ALA A 83 -1.01 -10.67 1.00
CA ALA A 83 -0.66 -11.10 -0.34
C ALA A 83 -0.27 -12.58 -0.29
N LEU A 84 -0.94 -13.41 -1.10
CA LEU A 84 -0.57 -14.81 -1.30
C LEU A 84 0.23 -14.93 -2.60
N LEU A 85 1.47 -15.37 -2.48
CA LEU A 85 2.40 -15.54 -3.60
C LEU A 85 2.58 -17.03 -3.86
N GLU A 86 2.32 -17.47 -5.08
CA GLU A 86 2.76 -18.79 -5.55
C GLU A 86 4.24 -18.72 -5.91
N LEU A 87 5.05 -19.62 -5.35
CA LEU A 87 6.49 -19.67 -5.56
C LEU A 87 6.84 -20.69 -6.64
N ASP A 88 7.78 -20.32 -7.50
CA ASP A 88 8.33 -21.23 -8.50
C ASP A 88 9.38 -22.16 -7.86
N GLY A 89 9.03 -23.44 -7.78
CA GLY A 89 9.88 -24.49 -7.22
C GLY A 89 10.01 -24.47 -5.70
N ALA A 90 10.91 -25.32 -5.19
CA ALA A 90 11.17 -25.43 -3.76
C ALA A 90 12.02 -24.23 -3.27
N PRO A 91 11.51 -23.41 -2.33
CA PRO A 91 12.24 -22.26 -1.85
C PRO A 91 13.37 -22.68 -0.90
N ASP A 92 14.46 -21.91 -0.88
CA ASP A 92 15.45 -21.98 0.19
C ASP A 92 14.91 -21.21 1.40
N PRO A 93 14.57 -21.90 2.50
CA PRO A 93 13.91 -21.25 3.61
C PRO A 93 14.82 -20.31 4.43
N GLU A 94 16.13 -20.48 4.36
CA GLU A 94 17.10 -19.58 5.01
C GLU A 94 17.32 -18.32 4.17
N ALA A 95 17.40 -18.46 2.85
CA ALA A 95 17.42 -17.31 1.95
C ALA A 95 16.13 -16.49 2.06
N LEU A 96 14.97 -17.15 2.25
CA LEU A 96 13.70 -16.46 2.46
C LEU A 96 13.67 -15.70 3.79
N ARG A 97 14.18 -16.30 4.88
CA ARG A 97 14.29 -15.59 6.16
C ARG A 97 15.21 -14.37 6.06
N ALA A 98 16.37 -14.52 5.42
CA ALA A 98 17.29 -13.40 5.19
C ALA A 98 16.66 -12.29 4.35
N ALA A 99 15.83 -12.64 3.36
CA ALA A 99 15.11 -11.66 2.56
C ALA A 99 14.05 -10.90 3.36
N LEU A 100 13.30 -11.60 4.22
CA LEU A 100 12.30 -10.99 5.11
C LEU A 100 12.95 -10.07 6.15
N ASP A 101 14.08 -10.49 6.73
CA ASP A 101 14.87 -9.65 7.64
C ASP A 101 15.34 -8.36 6.96
N ALA A 102 15.80 -8.47 5.69
CA ALA A 102 16.21 -7.31 4.91
C ALA A 102 15.04 -6.35 4.61
N LEU A 103 13.80 -6.85 4.42
CA LEU A 103 12.63 -5.99 4.29
C LEU A 103 12.35 -5.22 5.58
N LEU A 104 12.39 -5.89 6.74
CA LEU A 104 12.17 -5.22 8.03
C LEU A 104 13.23 -4.15 8.30
N ASP A 105 14.49 -4.41 7.94
CA ASP A 105 15.57 -3.44 8.08
C ASP A 105 15.39 -2.25 7.13
N HIS A 106 15.13 -2.51 5.84
CA HIS A 106 15.06 -1.48 4.79
C HIS A 106 13.78 -0.63 4.84
N HIS A 107 12.64 -1.23 5.20
CA HIS A 107 11.35 -0.55 5.21
C HIS A 107 10.93 -0.19 6.63
N ASP A 108 11.39 0.97 7.07
CA ASP A 108 11.30 1.38 8.49
C ASP A 108 9.86 1.38 9.05
N ALA A 109 8.84 1.59 8.21
CA ALA A 109 7.45 1.56 8.65
C ALA A 109 7.00 0.19 9.18
N LEU A 110 7.55 -0.91 8.65
CA LEU A 110 7.19 -2.27 9.08
C LEU A 110 7.52 -2.56 10.56
N ARG A 111 8.45 -1.79 11.12
CA ARG A 111 8.91 -1.93 12.51
C ARG A 111 8.13 -1.03 13.48
N MET A 112 7.23 -0.19 12.99
CA MET A 112 6.51 0.78 13.82
C MET A 112 5.66 0.14 14.91
N ARG A 113 5.57 0.84 16.03
CA ARG A 113 4.77 0.49 17.20
C ARG A 113 3.75 1.59 17.48
N PHE A 114 2.54 1.19 17.79
CA PHE A 114 1.44 2.06 18.14
C PHE A 114 1.00 1.75 19.57
N THR A 115 1.17 2.72 20.45
CA THR A 115 0.80 2.60 21.87
C THR A 115 -0.23 3.67 22.21
N ARG A 116 -1.09 3.38 23.18
CA ARG A 116 -2.07 4.34 23.67
C ARG A 116 -1.86 4.57 25.15
N ASP A 117 -1.76 5.83 25.55
CA ASP A 117 -1.77 6.24 26.95
C ASP A 117 -2.82 7.33 27.21
N GLU A 118 -2.73 8.00 28.36
CA GLU A 118 -3.64 9.07 28.78
C GLU A 118 -3.67 10.27 27.81
N HIS A 119 -2.61 10.49 27.03
CA HIS A 119 -2.47 11.58 26.06
C HIS A 119 -2.93 11.18 24.65
N GLY A 120 -3.35 9.93 24.45
CA GLY A 120 -3.81 9.42 23.18
C GLY A 120 -2.85 8.40 22.56
N TRP A 121 -2.96 8.23 21.24
CA TRP A 121 -2.12 7.31 20.49
C TRP A 121 -0.77 7.93 20.17
N ARG A 122 0.29 7.13 20.28
CA ARG A 122 1.65 7.47 19.87
C ARG A 122 2.18 6.42 18.91
N GLN A 123 2.96 6.87 17.93
CA GLN A 123 3.65 6.05 16.97
C GLN A 123 5.17 6.21 17.12
N PHE A 124 5.86 5.09 17.29
CA PHE A 124 7.30 5.05 17.48
C PHE A 124 7.94 4.07 16.51
N ASN A 125 9.07 4.48 15.91
CA ASN A 125 9.88 3.61 15.08
C ASN A 125 11.11 3.13 15.89
N PRO A 126 11.15 1.86 16.32
CA PRO A 126 12.31 1.32 17.07
C PRO A 126 13.56 1.26 16.18
N PRO A 127 14.75 0.93 16.71
CA PRO A 127 15.87 0.46 15.88
C PRO A 127 15.57 -0.93 15.30
N PRO A 128 16.26 -1.35 14.22
CA PRO A 128 16.22 -2.73 13.77
C PRO A 128 16.66 -3.67 14.89
N ALA A 129 16.00 -4.81 15.01
CA ALA A 129 16.35 -5.85 15.95
C ALA A 129 16.62 -7.14 15.18
N PRO A 130 17.76 -7.80 15.39
CA PRO A 130 18.08 -9.05 14.71
C PRO A 130 17.15 -10.18 15.16
N GLY A 131 16.87 -11.13 14.26
CA GLY A 131 16.22 -12.39 14.61
C GLY A 131 14.73 -12.28 14.96
N GLN A 132 14.01 -11.32 14.36
CA GLN A 132 12.55 -11.34 14.39
C GLN A 132 12.07 -12.46 13.46
N ASP A 133 11.92 -13.68 13.98
CA ASP A 133 11.46 -14.82 13.18
C ASP A 133 9.96 -14.64 12.83
N ILE A 134 9.72 -13.92 11.74
CA ILE A 134 8.37 -13.62 11.23
C ILE A 134 7.84 -14.71 10.30
N LEU A 135 8.65 -15.72 9.98
CA LEU A 135 8.33 -16.77 9.00
C LEU A 135 7.91 -18.06 9.72
N VAL A 136 6.62 -18.38 9.67
CA VAL A 136 6.09 -19.67 10.10
C VAL A 136 6.06 -20.63 8.92
N ARG A 137 6.44 -21.90 9.11
CA ARG A 137 6.42 -22.93 8.06
C ARG A 137 5.33 -23.95 8.36
N HIS A 138 4.55 -24.28 7.35
CA HIS A 138 3.51 -25.30 7.38
C HIS A 138 3.80 -26.35 6.32
N ASP A 139 3.97 -27.60 6.76
CA ASP A 139 4.11 -28.75 5.88
C ASP A 139 2.73 -29.41 5.68
N LEU A 140 2.27 -29.41 4.43
CA LEU A 140 0.98 -29.92 3.99
C LEU A 140 1.12 -31.30 3.31
N SER A 141 2.30 -31.94 3.40
CA SER A 141 2.55 -33.24 2.79
C SER A 141 1.61 -34.32 3.33
N GLY A 142 1.07 -35.14 2.44
CA GLY A 142 0.15 -36.23 2.80
C GLY A 142 -1.27 -35.77 3.20
N LEU A 143 -1.57 -34.47 3.17
CA LEU A 143 -2.93 -33.96 3.33
C LEU A 143 -3.71 -34.06 2.02
N SER A 144 -5.01 -34.28 2.13
CA SER A 144 -5.93 -34.11 0.98
C SER A 144 -5.92 -32.65 0.50
N ALA A 145 -6.47 -32.37 -0.68
CA ALA A 145 -6.60 -30.98 -1.15
C ALA A 145 -7.45 -30.15 -0.17
N GLU A 146 -8.58 -30.70 0.28
CA GLU A 146 -9.51 -30.05 1.22
C GLU A 146 -8.87 -29.79 2.59
N ASP A 147 -8.16 -30.78 3.15
CA ASP A 147 -7.48 -30.60 4.44
C ASP A 147 -6.34 -29.59 4.38
N ALA A 148 -5.63 -29.54 3.25
CA ALA A 148 -4.57 -28.56 3.01
C ALA A 148 -5.15 -27.14 2.90
N ASP A 149 -6.24 -26.95 2.17
CA ASP A 149 -6.91 -25.65 2.05
C ASP A 149 -7.46 -25.18 3.40
N ALA A 150 -8.02 -26.09 4.19
CA ALA A 150 -8.49 -25.82 5.56
C ALA A 150 -7.31 -25.44 6.48
N ALA A 151 -6.17 -26.13 6.37
CA ALA A 151 -4.97 -25.82 7.14
C ALA A 151 -4.38 -24.45 6.75
N MET A 152 -4.34 -24.11 5.45
CA MET A 152 -3.90 -22.81 4.97
C MET A 152 -4.82 -21.68 5.45
N THR A 153 -6.14 -21.88 5.39
CA THR A 153 -7.14 -20.91 5.88
C THR A 153 -6.97 -20.67 7.37
N LYS A 154 -6.85 -21.74 8.16
CA LYS A 154 -6.62 -21.64 9.60
C LYS A 154 -5.32 -20.90 9.94
N ALA A 155 -4.23 -21.22 9.24
CA ALA A 155 -2.96 -20.53 9.43
C ALA A 155 -3.06 -19.04 9.07
N ALA A 156 -3.75 -18.70 7.98
CA ALA A 156 -4.01 -17.31 7.61
C ALA A 156 -4.80 -16.58 8.71
N ASP A 157 -5.89 -17.16 9.22
CA ASP A 157 -6.68 -16.59 10.31
C ASP A 157 -5.84 -16.35 11.58
N GLU A 158 -4.99 -17.31 11.96
CA GLU A 158 -4.07 -17.19 13.09
C GLU A 158 -3.05 -16.05 12.89
N LEU A 159 -2.50 -15.89 11.68
CA LEU A 159 -1.61 -14.79 11.35
C LEU A 159 -2.33 -13.44 11.44
N HIS A 160 -3.55 -13.35 10.88
CA HIS A 160 -4.35 -12.13 10.89
C HIS A 160 -4.75 -11.71 12.32
N ALA A 161 -5.12 -12.67 13.17
CA ALA A 161 -5.51 -12.41 14.55
C ALA A 161 -4.33 -12.08 15.47
N GLY A 162 -3.09 -12.43 15.08
CA GLY A 162 -1.94 -12.44 15.97
C GLY A 162 -1.21 -11.11 16.17
N PHE A 163 -1.59 -10.02 15.48
CA PHE A 163 -0.86 -8.75 15.54
C PHE A 163 -0.90 -8.07 16.91
N ASP A 164 0.25 -7.55 17.33
CA ASP A 164 0.39 -6.69 18.50
C ASP A 164 0.95 -5.34 18.05
N LEU A 165 0.10 -4.32 18.08
CA LEU A 165 0.46 -2.96 17.67
C LEU A 165 1.57 -2.36 18.56
N ALA A 166 1.66 -2.74 19.82
CA ALA A 166 2.61 -2.14 20.77
C ALA A 166 4.04 -2.71 20.63
N HIS A 167 4.18 -3.97 20.19
CA HIS A 167 5.48 -4.65 20.17
C HIS A 167 6.03 -4.88 18.75
N GLY A 168 5.15 -5.07 17.76
CA GLY A 168 5.54 -5.39 16.38
C GLY A 168 6.33 -6.71 16.25
N PRO A 169 6.93 -6.98 15.08
CA PRO A 169 6.79 -6.21 13.84
C PRO A 169 5.38 -6.27 13.26
N GLN A 170 5.07 -5.35 12.36
CA GLN A 170 3.76 -5.23 11.70
C GLN A 170 3.71 -5.98 10.35
N LEU A 171 4.61 -6.96 10.15
CA LEU A 171 4.64 -7.90 9.04
C LEU A 171 4.84 -9.33 9.58
N ARG A 172 4.11 -10.29 9.02
CA ARG A 172 4.19 -11.73 9.29
C ARG A 172 4.18 -12.51 7.98
N ALA A 173 4.78 -13.70 7.99
CA ALA A 173 4.84 -14.56 6.83
C ALA A 173 4.52 -16.02 7.20
N ALA A 174 3.82 -16.71 6.31
CA ALA A 174 3.62 -18.15 6.37
C ALA A 174 4.04 -18.80 5.05
N LEU A 175 4.93 -19.79 5.13
CA LEU A 175 5.35 -20.61 4.00
C LEU A 175 4.63 -21.95 4.07
N PHE A 176 3.88 -22.27 3.01
CA PHE A 176 3.17 -23.52 2.84
C PHE A 176 3.91 -24.39 1.82
N THR A 177 4.48 -25.49 2.28
CA THR A 177 5.13 -26.51 1.45
C THR A 177 4.33 -27.81 1.48
N GLY A 178 4.57 -28.73 0.56
CA GLY A 178 3.94 -30.04 0.59
C GLY A 178 4.60 -31.02 -0.38
N ASP A 179 3.82 -31.99 -0.85
CA ASP A 179 4.27 -32.99 -1.82
C ASP A 179 4.81 -32.34 -3.13
N PRO A 180 5.71 -33.01 -3.87
CA PRO A 180 6.42 -32.41 -5.02
C PRO A 180 5.55 -31.78 -6.12
N ASP A 181 4.31 -32.29 -6.30
CA ASP A 181 3.37 -31.80 -7.32
C ASP A 181 2.43 -30.70 -6.79
N ARG A 182 2.52 -30.34 -5.51
CA ARG A 182 1.69 -29.30 -4.89
C ARG A 182 2.36 -27.94 -5.03
N PRO A 183 1.62 -26.88 -5.41
CA PRO A 183 2.16 -25.52 -5.43
C PRO A 183 2.65 -25.10 -4.04
N VAL A 184 3.75 -24.34 -4.02
CA VAL A 184 4.29 -23.74 -2.81
C VAL A 184 3.76 -22.31 -2.69
N PHE A 185 3.25 -21.95 -1.51
CA PHE A 185 2.72 -20.60 -1.29
C PHE A 185 3.44 -19.87 -0.17
N LEU A 186 3.69 -18.59 -0.37
CA LEU A 186 4.12 -17.64 0.65
C LEU A 186 3.01 -16.64 0.89
N LEU A 187 2.40 -16.69 2.07
CA LEU A 187 1.47 -15.68 2.55
C LEU A 187 2.25 -14.61 3.30
N LEU A 188 2.08 -13.35 2.91
CA LEU A 188 2.53 -12.19 3.64
C LEU A 188 1.29 -11.49 4.21
N VAL A 189 1.31 -11.16 5.50
CA VAL A 189 0.26 -10.39 6.17
C VAL A 189 0.90 -9.19 6.85
N ALA A 190 0.38 -8.00 6.63
CA ALA A 190 0.85 -6.79 7.29
C ALA A 190 -0.31 -5.96 7.82
N HIS A 191 -0.10 -5.32 8.98
CA HIS A 191 -1.11 -4.44 9.54
C HIS A 191 -1.24 -3.18 8.65
N HIS A 192 -2.47 -2.78 8.32
CA HIS A 192 -2.71 -1.72 7.34
C HIS A 192 -2.17 -0.35 7.79
N LEU A 193 -1.91 -0.16 9.09
CA LEU A 193 -1.23 1.04 9.61
C LEU A 193 0.17 1.30 9.01
N VAL A 194 0.82 0.28 8.45
CA VAL A 194 2.20 0.35 7.94
C VAL A 194 2.34 -0.01 6.46
N VAL A 195 1.24 -0.34 5.79
CA VAL A 195 1.23 -0.70 4.37
C VAL A 195 0.00 -0.15 3.66
N ASP A 196 0.14 0.07 2.36
CA ASP A 196 -0.94 0.36 1.42
C ASP A 196 -0.74 -0.45 0.13
N ALA A 197 -1.64 -0.28 -0.84
CA ALA A 197 -1.58 -1.00 -2.13
C ALA A 197 -0.26 -0.79 -2.89
N VAL A 198 0.33 0.41 -2.81
CA VAL A 198 1.60 0.71 -3.49
C VAL A 198 2.78 0.09 -2.74
N SER A 199 2.71 0.02 -1.41
CA SER A 199 3.70 -0.63 -0.54
C SER A 199 3.85 -2.11 -0.86
N TRP A 200 2.76 -2.84 -1.10
CA TRP A 200 2.82 -4.27 -1.47
C TRP A 200 3.64 -4.53 -2.74
N ARG A 201 3.54 -3.65 -3.73
CA ARG A 201 4.37 -3.74 -4.93
C ARG A 201 5.85 -3.56 -4.60
N VAL A 202 6.18 -2.57 -3.77
CA VAL A 202 7.56 -2.32 -3.33
C VAL A 202 8.11 -3.53 -2.57
N LEU A 203 7.35 -4.03 -1.59
CA LEU A 203 7.72 -5.18 -0.77
C LEU A 203 7.95 -6.44 -1.61
N ARG A 204 7.09 -6.70 -2.60
CA ARG A 204 7.28 -7.84 -3.51
C ARG A 204 8.56 -7.70 -4.35
N ASP A 205 8.77 -6.54 -4.97
CA ASP A 205 9.95 -6.30 -5.82
C ASP A 205 11.26 -6.44 -4.99
N ASP A 206 11.25 -5.97 -3.74
CA ASP A 206 12.39 -6.08 -2.83
C ASP A 206 12.56 -7.49 -2.26
N LEU A 207 11.48 -8.20 -1.95
CA LEU A 207 11.53 -9.59 -1.50
C LEU A 207 12.20 -10.48 -2.55
N GLU A 208 11.81 -10.33 -3.82
CA GLU A 208 12.40 -11.07 -4.93
C GLU A 208 13.89 -10.75 -5.08
N THR A 209 14.25 -9.47 -4.97
CA THR A 209 15.64 -8.99 -5.07
C THR A 209 16.50 -9.56 -3.95
N ALA A 210 16.05 -9.41 -2.70
CA ALA A 210 16.76 -9.89 -1.52
C ALA A 210 16.86 -11.41 -1.50
N TYR A 211 15.80 -12.13 -1.87
CA TYR A 211 15.82 -13.59 -1.95
C TYR A 211 16.82 -14.10 -2.98
N ARG A 212 16.90 -13.47 -4.17
CA ARG A 212 17.88 -13.85 -5.19
C ARG A 212 19.31 -13.63 -4.72
N GLN A 213 19.60 -12.49 -4.10
CA GLN A 213 20.93 -12.19 -3.55
C GLN A 213 21.30 -13.19 -2.44
N ALA A 214 20.40 -13.41 -1.47
CA ALA A 214 20.62 -14.34 -0.38
C ALA A 214 20.85 -15.78 -0.87
N ARG A 215 20.06 -16.24 -1.84
CA ARG A 215 20.18 -17.57 -2.45
C ARG A 215 21.48 -17.75 -3.24
N ALA A 216 22.02 -16.68 -3.82
CA ALA A 216 23.32 -16.67 -4.48
C ALA A 216 24.50 -16.62 -3.48
N GLY A 217 24.24 -16.36 -2.20
CA GLY A 217 25.27 -16.13 -1.19
C GLY A 217 25.86 -14.72 -1.24
N ASP A 218 25.23 -13.79 -1.97
CA ASP A 218 25.65 -12.39 -2.07
C ASP A 218 25.16 -11.59 -0.86
N PRO A 219 25.86 -10.50 -0.47
CA PRO A 219 25.34 -9.56 0.51
C PRO A 219 24.00 -8.97 0.06
N VAL A 220 22.98 -9.04 0.92
CA VAL A 220 21.66 -8.50 0.62
C VAL A 220 21.68 -6.98 0.67
N THR A 221 21.28 -6.33 -0.43
CA THR A 221 21.15 -4.89 -0.55
C THR A 221 19.93 -4.54 -1.43
N LEU A 222 19.05 -3.71 -0.88
CA LEU A 222 17.82 -3.25 -1.55
C LEU A 222 17.99 -1.89 -2.25
N GLY A 223 19.23 -1.39 -2.30
CA GLY A 223 19.56 -0.08 -2.86
C GLY A 223 19.32 1.06 -1.87
N GLU A 224 19.22 2.28 -2.41
CA GLU A 224 19.12 3.51 -1.61
C GLU A 224 17.74 3.69 -0.99
N ARG A 225 17.74 4.22 0.24
CA ARG A 225 16.51 4.63 0.94
C ARG A 225 16.03 5.97 0.40
N GLY A 226 14.72 6.06 0.12
CA GLY A 226 14.05 7.31 -0.24
C GLY A 226 13.69 8.16 0.98
N THR A 227 12.70 9.05 0.86
CA THR A 227 12.18 9.79 2.01
C THR A 227 11.52 8.81 2.98
N SER A 228 12.00 8.74 4.22
CA SER A 228 11.39 7.88 5.24
C SER A 228 9.97 8.34 5.58
N PHE A 229 9.11 7.41 6.00
CA PHE A 229 7.76 7.76 6.48
C PHE A 229 7.80 8.78 7.63
N ARG A 230 8.82 8.71 8.48
CA ARG A 230 9.01 9.65 9.59
C ARG A 230 9.29 11.07 9.11
N ASP A 231 10.22 11.21 8.17
CA ASP A 231 10.59 12.50 7.58
C ASP A 231 9.39 13.10 6.85
N TRP A 232 8.72 12.30 6.01
CA TRP A 232 7.50 12.72 5.33
C TRP A 232 6.41 13.18 6.31
N SER A 233 6.07 12.37 7.31
CA SER A 233 5.03 12.70 8.27
C SER A 233 5.36 13.98 9.04
N THR A 234 6.62 14.15 9.45
CA THR A 234 7.08 15.36 10.15
C THR A 234 6.97 16.61 9.27
N ARG A 235 7.39 16.53 8.01
CA ARG A 235 7.27 17.64 7.05
C ARG A 235 5.81 17.95 6.72
N LEU A 236 4.96 16.93 6.58
CA LEU A 236 3.53 17.11 6.33
C LEU A 236 2.86 17.82 7.50
N SER A 237 3.11 17.37 8.74
CA SER A 237 2.57 18.01 9.94
C SER A 237 3.02 19.47 10.06
N ALA A 238 4.31 19.75 9.79
CA ALA A 238 4.82 21.13 9.79
C ALA A 238 4.16 22.00 8.71
N TYR A 239 4.08 21.49 7.47
CA TYR A 239 3.46 22.19 6.35
C TYR A 239 1.99 22.58 6.62
N VAL A 240 1.22 21.67 7.22
CA VAL A 240 -0.17 21.94 7.61
C VAL A 240 -0.23 22.94 8.76
N ALA A 241 0.61 22.80 9.80
CA ALA A 241 0.63 23.72 10.94
C ALA A 241 1.03 25.15 10.55
N GLU A 242 1.81 25.32 9.49
CA GLU A 242 2.20 26.61 8.91
C GLU A 242 1.13 27.20 7.97
N GLY A 243 -0.02 26.52 7.80
CA GLY A 243 -1.14 26.99 6.99
C GLY A 243 -1.03 26.67 5.49
N GLY A 244 -0.18 25.72 5.10
CA GLY A 244 0.08 25.37 3.70
C GLY A 244 -1.16 24.91 2.92
N LEU A 245 -2.22 24.48 3.61
CA LEU A 245 -3.50 24.05 3.01
C LEU A 245 -4.69 24.97 3.39
N ASP A 246 -4.47 26.05 4.14
CA ASP A 246 -5.57 26.90 4.64
C ASP A 246 -6.38 27.54 3.52
N HIS A 247 -5.74 27.77 2.37
CA HIS A 247 -6.37 28.32 1.17
C HIS A 247 -7.46 27.40 0.57
N GLU A 248 -7.48 26.10 0.92
CA GLU A 248 -8.47 25.13 0.45
C GLU A 248 -9.68 24.98 1.39
N LEU A 249 -9.65 25.55 2.60
CA LEU A 249 -10.68 25.34 3.62
C LEU A 249 -12.09 25.65 3.12
N ALA A 250 -12.28 26.80 2.46
CA ALA A 250 -13.58 27.21 1.94
C ALA A 250 -14.16 26.21 0.92
N HIS A 251 -13.30 25.56 0.12
CA HIS A 251 -13.72 24.54 -0.82
C HIS A 251 -14.23 23.30 -0.08
N TRP A 252 -13.45 22.78 0.88
CA TRP A 252 -13.80 21.58 1.63
C TRP A 252 -15.02 21.77 2.53
N GLU A 253 -15.17 22.94 3.18
CA GLU A 253 -16.36 23.30 3.95
C GLU A 253 -17.64 23.31 3.11
N GLN A 254 -17.54 23.63 1.82
CA GLN A 254 -18.66 23.56 0.89
C GLN A 254 -18.92 22.11 0.45
N ALA A 255 -17.87 21.34 0.15
CA ALA A 255 -17.98 19.97 -0.33
C ALA A 255 -18.70 19.05 0.67
N VAL A 256 -18.39 19.18 1.97
CA VAL A 256 -18.95 18.29 3.02
C VAL A 256 -20.40 18.56 3.38
N ARG A 257 -21.00 19.67 2.93
CA ARG A 257 -22.42 20.02 3.21
C ARG A 257 -23.44 19.14 2.48
N SER A 258 -23.02 18.37 1.48
CA SER A 258 -23.92 17.48 0.76
C SER A 258 -24.33 16.30 1.65
N GLU A 259 -25.60 15.89 1.57
CA GLU A 259 -26.07 14.72 2.31
C GLU A 259 -25.35 13.45 1.82
N PRO A 260 -24.95 12.55 2.74
CA PRO A 260 -24.43 11.24 2.36
C PRO A 260 -25.47 10.48 1.54
N ALA A 261 -25.01 9.56 0.69
CA ALA A 261 -25.89 8.59 0.05
C ALA A 261 -26.81 7.95 1.10
N PRO A 262 -28.11 7.70 0.81
CA PRO A 262 -28.98 6.97 1.73
C PRO A 262 -28.31 5.66 2.11
N ALA A 263 -27.94 5.53 3.39
CA ALA A 263 -27.48 4.25 3.88
C ALA A 263 -28.62 3.25 3.70
N GLY A 264 -28.32 2.06 3.19
CA GLY A 264 -29.24 0.93 3.31
C GLY A 264 -29.65 0.73 4.78
N PRO A 265 -30.67 -0.10 5.07
CA PRO A 265 -31.07 -0.38 6.45
C PRO A 265 -29.83 -0.71 7.28
N ALA A 266 -29.70 -0.05 8.44
CA ALA A 266 -28.56 -0.26 9.32
C ALA A 266 -28.41 -1.77 9.54
N PRO A 267 -27.19 -2.33 9.38
CA PRO A 267 -26.98 -3.75 9.62
C PRO A 267 -27.49 -4.08 11.02
N ALA A 268 -28.32 -5.12 11.12
CA ALA A 268 -28.76 -5.63 12.42
C ALA A 268 -27.53 -5.95 13.27
N ALA A 269 -27.66 -5.95 14.60
CA ALA A 269 -26.56 -6.30 15.50
C ALA A 269 -25.95 -7.69 15.18
N ASP A 270 -26.73 -8.56 14.52
CA ASP A 270 -26.34 -9.90 14.03
C ASP A 270 -26.10 -9.93 12.51
N ALA A 271 -25.78 -8.81 11.87
CA ALA A 271 -25.38 -8.82 10.47
C ALA A 271 -24.19 -9.76 10.30
N GLY A 272 -24.39 -10.81 9.50
CA GLY A 272 -23.33 -11.74 9.12
C GLY A 272 -22.16 -11.04 8.43
N PRO A 273 -21.08 -11.77 8.12
CA PRO A 273 -19.92 -11.20 7.45
C PRO A 273 -20.33 -10.47 6.16
N ALA A 274 -19.58 -9.42 5.81
CA ALA A 274 -19.79 -8.69 4.57
C ALA A 274 -19.81 -9.66 3.38
N ALA A 275 -20.86 -9.61 2.56
CA ALA A 275 -20.92 -10.35 1.30
C ALA A 275 -20.36 -9.49 0.17
N THR A 276 -19.59 -10.10 -0.73
CA THR A 276 -19.05 -9.43 -1.91
C THR A 276 -19.83 -9.89 -3.14
N VAL A 277 -20.24 -8.94 -3.99
CA VAL A 277 -20.78 -9.21 -5.32
C VAL A 277 -19.79 -8.67 -6.35
N SER A 278 -19.25 -9.56 -7.17
CA SER A 278 -18.26 -9.22 -8.20
C SER A 278 -18.93 -9.11 -9.56
N VAL A 279 -18.52 -8.12 -10.34
CA VAL A 279 -18.92 -7.93 -11.75
C VAL A 279 -17.65 -7.73 -12.56
N GLU A 280 -17.58 -8.41 -13.70
CA GLU A 280 -16.44 -8.36 -14.62
C GLU A 280 -16.88 -7.78 -15.97
N LEU A 281 -16.01 -6.98 -16.57
CA LEU A 281 -16.18 -6.47 -17.92
C LEU A 281 -15.41 -7.36 -18.90
N GLY A 282 -15.95 -7.53 -20.10
CA GLY A 282 -15.24 -8.22 -21.19
C GLY A 282 -13.98 -7.45 -21.61
N GLU A 283 -13.11 -8.11 -22.38
CA GLU A 283 -11.86 -7.51 -22.89
C GLU A 283 -12.11 -6.23 -23.71
N GLU A 284 -13.16 -6.25 -24.55
CA GLU A 284 -13.55 -5.10 -25.39
C GLU A 284 -13.96 -3.89 -24.54
N ASP A 285 -14.88 -4.09 -23.59
CA ASP A 285 -15.35 -3.05 -22.68
C ASP A 285 -14.23 -2.52 -21.78
N THR A 286 -13.37 -3.41 -21.28
CA THR A 286 -12.19 -3.03 -20.48
C THR A 286 -11.22 -2.20 -21.31
N THR A 287 -10.98 -2.57 -22.57
CA THR A 287 -10.13 -1.78 -23.48
C THR A 287 -10.74 -0.41 -23.76
N ALA A 288 -12.06 -0.34 -23.99
CA ALA A 288 -12.76 0.92 -24.19
C ALA A 288 -12.67 1.82 -22.94
N LEU A 289 -12.83 1.25 -21.76
CA LEU A 289 -12.72 1.94 -20.47
C LEU A 289 -11.30 2.47 -20.21
N LEU A 290 -10.27 1.65 -20.46
CA LEU A 290 -8.88 2.02 -20.15
C LEU A 290 -8.23 2.92 -21.20
N ARG A 291 -8.66 2.85 -22.47
CA ARG A 291 -8.00 3.57 -23.59
C ARG A 291 -8.90 4.59 -24.27
N SER A 292 -10.10 4.17 -24.68
CA SER A 292 -10.96 4.98 -25.56
C SER A 292 -11.63 6.13 -24.82
N ALA A 293 -12.24 5.87 -23.66
CA ALA A 293 -12.98 6.87 -22.91
C ALA A 293 -12.09 8.01 -22.35
N PRO A 294 -10.93 7.73 -21.71
CA PRO A 294 -9.98 8.76 -21.29
C PRO A 294 -9.53 9.67 -22.43
N THR A 295 -9.26 9.08 -23.60
CA THR A 295 -8.80 9.81 -24.80
C THR A 295 -9.90 10.72 -25.36
N ALA A 296 -11.15 10.23 -25.42
CA ALA A 296 -12.27 10.95 -26.01
C ALA A 296 -12.70 12.18 -25.17
N TYR A 297 -12.69 12.05 -23.84
CA TYR A 297 -13.25 13.06 -22.94
C TYR A 297 -12.19 13.82 -22.13
N ARG A 298 -10.90 13.54 -22.35
CA ARG A 298 -9.78 14.07 -21.53
C ARG A 298 -9.97 13.78 -20.04
N THR A 299 -10.53 12.61 -19.75
CA THR A 299 -10.79 12.11 -18.40
C THR A 299 -9.77 11.05 -18.00
N ARG A 300 -9.79 10.68 -16.73
CA ARG A 300 -9.12 9.50 -16.17
C ARG A 300 -10.11 8.36 -16.03
N VAL A 301 -9.61 7.14 -15.85
CA VAL A 301 -10.48 5.96 -15.61
C VAL A 301 -11.40 6.19 -14.40
N ASN A 302 -10.88 6.81 -13.33
CA ASN A 302 -11.68 7.13 -12.14
C ASN A 302 -12.85 8.06 -12.45
N ASP A 303 -12.70 9.05 -13.34
CA ASP A 303 -13.80 9.95 -13.69
C ASP A 303 -14.93 9.19 -14.38
N VAL A 304 -14.59 8.23 -15.25
CA VAL A 304 -15.57 7.38 -15.95
C VAL A 304 -16.28 6.44 -14.98
N LEU A 305 -15.53 5.81 -14.08
CA LEU A 305 -16.08 4.91 -13.06
C LEU A 305 -16.95 5.66 -12.05
N LEU A 306 -16.53 6.84 -11.60
CA LEU A 306 -17.31 7.70 -10.70
C LEU A 306 -18.57 8.22 -11.37
N ALA A 307 -18.53 8.57 -12.66
CA ALA A 307 -19.72 8.94 -13.41
C ALA A 307 -20.71 7.76 -13.51
N ALA A 308 -20.21 6.55 -13.80
CA ALA A 308 -21.05 5.36 -13.84
C ALA A 308 -21.67 5.05 -12.47
N LEU A 309 -20.89 5.16 -11.38
CA LEU A 309 -21.36 4.97 -10.01
C LEU A 309 -22.41 6.03 -9.63
N ALA A 310 -22.16 7.30 -9.92
CA ALA A 310 -23.10 8.39 -9.66
C ALA A 310 -24.44 8.18 -10.40
N LEU A 311 -24.40 7.75 -11.66
CA LEU A 311 -25.61 7.42 -12.43
C LEU A 311 -26.36 6.21 -11.87
N ALA A 312 -25.64 5.19 -11.41
CA ALA A 312 -26.23 4.01 -10.78
C ALA A 312 -26.93 4.39 -9.46
N LEU A 313 -26.26 5.17 -8.61
CA LEU A 313 -26.81 5.63 -7.34
C LEU A 313 -27.98 6.60 -7.53
N ALA A 314 -27.92 7.49 -8.52
CA ALA A 314 -29.04 8.37 -8.84
C ALA A 314 -30.29 7.57 -9.26
N ARG A 315 -30.11 6.55 -10.12
CA ARG A 315 -31.22 5.66 -10.52
C ARG A 315 -31.77 4.83 -9.37
N TRP A 316 -30.90 4.38 -8.47
CA TRP A 316 -31.29 3.54 -7.34
C TRP A 316 -31.98 4.32 -6.23
N THR A 317 -31.46 5.51 -5.91
CA THR A 317 -31.93 6.34 -4.78
C THR A 317 -32.97 7.37 -5.18
N GLY A 318 -33.09 7.71 -6.48
CA GLY A 318 -33.91 8.81 -6.96
C GLY A 318 -33.33 10.21 -6.65
N HIS A 319 -32.10 10.31 -6.15
CA HIS A 319 -31.45 11.59 -5.81
C HIS A 319 -30.46 12.01 -6.90
N ASP A 320 -30.48 13.28 -7.28
CA ASP A 320 -29.59 13.84 -8.32
C ASP A 320 -28.18 14.19 -7.78
N ARG A 321 -27.96 14.06 -6.47
CA ARG A 321 -26.68 14.33 -5.80
C ARG A 321 -26.39 13.26 -4.77
N VAL A 322 -25.14 12.84 -4.71
CA VAL A 322 -24.66 11.83 -3.77
C VAL A 322 -23.29 12.23 -3.27
N ARG A 323 -23.07 12.17 -1.96
CA ARG A 323 -21.74 12.28 -1.36
C ARG A 323 -21.15 10.89 -1.14
N LEU A 324 -19.91 10.71 -1.58
CA LEU A 324 -19.13 9.48 -1.48
C LEU A 324 -17.76 9.81 -0.88
N ASP A 325 -17.22 8.88 -0.11
CA ASP A 325 -15.82 8.91 0.29
C ASP A 325 -15.02 8.23 -0.84
N LEU A 326 -13.99 8.90 -1.33
CA LEU A 326 -13.14 8.42 -2.42
C LEU A 326 -11.71 8.25 -1.89
N GLU A 327 -11.23 7.01 -1.91
CA GLU A 327 -9.85 6.72 -1.51
C GLU A 327 -8.87 7.03 -2.65
N GLY A 328 -7.80 7.75 -2.32
CA GLY A 328 -6.64 8.01 -3.16
C GLY A 328 -5.38 7.33 -2.62
N HIS A 329 -4.32 7.25 -3.44
CA HIS A 329 -3.04 6.71 -2.96
C HIS A 329 -2.30 7.65 -2.00
N GLY A 330 -2.63 8.95 -2.01
CA GLY A 330 -2.11 9.99 -1.11
C GLY A 330 -0.60 10.28 -1.18
N ARG A 331 0.03 9.86 -2.28
CA ARG A 331 1.44 10.15 -2.62
C ARG A 331 1.50 11.32 -3.58
N GLU A 332 0.97 12.44 -3.12
CA GLU A 332 0.87 13.67 -3.91
C GLU A 332 2.17 14.47 -3.87
N ASP A 333 2.48 15.18 -4.96
CA ASP A 333 3.64 16.10 -5.07
C ASP A 333 3.36 17.40 -4.29
N LEU A 334 3.12 17.31 -2.97
CA LEU A 334 2.79 18.46 -2.10
C LEU A 334 4.03 19.11 -1.50
N LEU A 335 5.05 18.31 -1.18
CA LEU A 335 6.25 18.75 -0.45
C LEU A 335 7.48 18.67 -1.35
N ASP A 336 8.22 19.77 -1.46
CA ASP A 336 9.45 19.81 -2.22
C ASP A 336 10.52 18.84 -1.65
N GLY A 337 11.19 18.11 -2.55
CA GLY A 337 12.27 17.20 -2.19
C GLY A 337 11.83 15.91 -1.47
N VAL A 338 10.52 15.63 -1.41
CA VAL A 338 9.98 14.37 -0.90
C VAL A 338 9.83 13.35 -2.03
N ASP A 339 10.18 12.10 -1.76
CA ASP A 339 9.94 10.98 -2.67
C ASP A 339 9.45 9.75 -1.91
N LEU A 340 8.19 9.42 -2.20
CA LEU A 340 7.46 8.32 -1.59
C LEU A 340 7.28 7.15 -2.57
N SER A 341 7.95 7.18 -3.73
CA SER A 341 7.72 6.20 -4.80
C SER A 341 8.09 4.77 -4.41
N ARG A 342 9.00 4.62 -3.43
CA ARG A 342 9.39 3.35 -2.80
C ARG A 342 9.18 3.30 -1.30
N THR A 343 8.65 4.36 -0.69
CA THR A 343 8.44 4.35 0.76
C THR A 343 7.26 3.45 1.10
N VAL A 344 7.49 2.50 1.99
CA VAL A 344 6.46 1.64 2.57
C VAL A 344 5.81 2.37 3.74
N GLY A 345 4.48 2.30 3.82
CA GLY A 345 3.67 3.01 4.81
C GLY A 345 2.22 3.12 4.37
N TRP A 346 1.36 3.65 5.23
CA TRP A 346 -0.02 3.95 4.86
C TRP A 346 -0.17 5.41 4.46
N PHE A 347 -0.30 5.67 3.16
CA PHE A 347 -0.39 7.02 2.60
C PHE A 347 -1.79 7.41 2.14
N THR A 348 -2.75 6.48 2.13
CA THR A 348 -4.10 6.67 1.58
C THR A 348 -4.77 7.95 2.08
N THR A 349 -5.38 8.69 1.16
CA THR A 349 -6.17 9.91 1.44
C THR A 349 -7.65 9.68 1.22
#